data_AF-A0A8H6NPG3-F1
#
_entry.id   AF-A0A8H6NPG3-F1
#
_cell.length_a   1.000
_cell.length_b   1.000
_cell.length_c   1.000
_cell.angle_alpha   90.00
_cell.angle_beta   90.00
_cell.angle_gamma   90.00
#
_symmetry.space_group_name_H-M   'P 1'
#
loop_
_entity.id
_entity.type
_entity.pdbx_description
1 polymer ?
#
loop_
_entity_poly.entity_id
_entity_poly.type
_entity_poly.pdbx_seq_one_letter_code
_entity_poly.pdbx_strand_id
1 'polypeptide(L)'
;MGPTNTGAMIVTQSRWASIRSAGASRRSRVAAAALILFLASAALVLQPDWHAATSGLRVPGMPKASPTSEPLMPTMPATETPDDATATPVTPPTDAKVMTAVLHTDEDGILLSAGNPVFVSPNGRCTLALQPDGDLVLSHVVDSVARPVWWTSTGDHHTGGRTVGVESHNGHLRLVIKAVLKNTWVTVWHSDFEPRCSQSRPKRDGEASQNQNTGQLELSDDGQLTLTGACDLYVPAAEREKERSLAVIVAGLYRTNNRACKTHMDHIVENHPAFSRVDVFAYVLFEPADIDVHKRTRESIEAELRECYGAHLRSVDVVPVAEAEVAYPGGPEAMLAPCGERLTRLNNQLRTVWLAAQKWWAWSVTNGFKHDTVLRIRPDTSFWARPEFQSLEKLGNTLVLPHPKGEHYFYCARMSGNVGVGVSDQIAYGNVASMQHWLNMYDRFAQMVDLAANPDRPAMRDFSGCEDLPTGPLASDCPRPAPCSIECLVAWYLDARGLDFRVEWGWEQNVLRWKDIGMIGAEEERMADQRQDDKDDGMKWG
;
A
#
# COMPACT_ATOMS: atom_id res chain seq x y z
N MET A 1 3.98 -74.25 -1.90
CA MET A 1 3.78 -74.98 -0.63
C MET A 1 3.40 -73.96 0.44
N GLY A 2 2.57 -74.31 1.43
CA GLY A 2 2.38 -73.50 2.63
C GLY A 2 3.58 -73.61 3.60
N PRO A 3 3.52 -73.06 4.83
CA PRO A 3 2.36 -73.22 5.72
C PRO A 3 1.74 -71.92 6.28
N THR A 4 0.67 -72.08 7.07
CA THR A 4 -0.14 -71.05 7.73
C THR A 4 0.08 -71.03 9.25
N ASN A 5 -0.20 -69.88 9.89
CA ASN A 5 -0.96 -69.75 11.16
C ASN A 5 -1.08 -68.24 11.50
N THR A 6 -2.24 -67.59 11.40
CA THR A 6 -3.45 -67.61 12.27
C THR A 6 -3.28 -66.91 13.64
N GLY A 7 -3.96 -65.77 13.80
CA GLY A 7 -4.22 -65.11 15.08
C GLY A 7 -5.39 -64.13 14.98
N ALA A 8 -6.53 -64.48 15.60
CA ALA A 8 -7.61 -63.54 15.96
C ALA A 8 -7.35 -63.05 17.41
N MET A 9 -7.99 -62.04 18.01
CA MET A 9 -9.26 -61.33 17.79
C MET A 9 -9.04 -59.81 18.07
N ILE A 10 -9.98 -58.87 18.25
CA ILE A 10 -11.44 -58.87 18.51
C ILE A 10 -12.13 -57.70 17.75
N VAL A 11 -13.45 -57.53 17.87
CA VAL A 11 -14.23 -56.50 17.16
C VAL A 11 -14.82 -55.45 18.12
N THR A 12 -14.80 -54.17 17.73
CA THR A 12 -15.75 -53.15 18.21
C THR A 12 -16.33 -52.34 17.04
N GLN A 13 -17.58 -52.64 16.67
CA GLN A 13 -18.34 -51.87 15.67
C GLN A 13 -18.95 -50.60 16.29
N SER A 14 -18.80 -49.45 15.64
CA SER A 14 -19.53 -48.22 16.00
C SER A 14 -20.90 -48.17 15.31
N ARG A 15 -21.93 -47.71 16.05
CA ARG A 15 -23.36 -47.84 15.68
C ARG A 15 -23.86 -46.79 14.67
N TRP A 16 -23.30 -46.75 13.47
CA TRP A 16 -23.77 -45.85 12.39
C TRP A 16 -24.18 -46.56 11.08
N ALA A 17 -24.10 -47.88 11.01
CA ALA A 17 -24.35 -48.66 9.79
C ALA A 17 -25.83 -49.01 9.50
N SER A 18 -26.81 -48.41 10.20
CA SER A 18 -28.22 -48.86 10.18
C SER A 18 -29.24 -47.87 9.58
N ILE A 19 -28.85 -47.04 8.59
CA ILE A 19 -29.82 -46.28 7.75
C ILE A 19 -29.52 -46.53 6.26
N ARG A 20 -29.75 -47.77 5.80
CA ARG A 20 -29.55 -48.19 4.39
C ARG A 20 -30.67 -49.06 3.79
N SER A 21 -31.92 -48.91 4.22
CA SER A 21 -33.07 -49.57 3.56
C SER A 21 -34.42 -48.85 3.77
N ALA A 22 -34.64 -47.74 3.07
CA ALA A 22 -35.96 -47.15 2.85
C ALA A 22 -35.99 -46.39 1.50
N GLY A 23 -37.10 -46.50 0.77
CA GLY A 23 -37.26 -46.06 -0.64
C GLY A 23 -37.39 -44.55 -0.86
N ALA A 24 -36.54 -43.74 -0.24
CA ALA A 24 -36.55 -42.28 -0.38
C ALA A 24 -35.62 -41.81 -1.52
N SER A 25 -36.19 -41.11 -2.53
CA SER A 25 -35.51 -40.67 -3.76
C SER A 25 -34.34 -39.71 -3.49
N ARG A 26 -33.35 -39.63 -4.39
CA ARG A 26 -32.13 -38.80 -4.20
C ARG A 26 -32.45 -37.33 -3.89
N ARG A 27 -33.52 -36.77 -4.48
CA ARG A 27 -34.01 -35.41 -4.18
C ARG A 27 -34.50 -35.26 -2.74
N SER A 28 -35.26 -36.22 -2.21
CA SER A 28 -35.79 -36.16 -0.84
C SER A 28 -34.70 -36.13 0.24
N ARG A 29 -33.57 -36.82 0.01
CA ARG A 29 -32.42 -36.80 0.93
C ARG A 29 -31.69 -35.45 0.93
N VAL A 30 -31.54 -34.82 -0.25
CA VAL A 30 -30.98 -33.47 -0.36
C VAL A 30 -31.91 -32.44 0.29
N ALA A 31 -33.21 -32.54 0.06
CA ALA A 31 -34.21 -31.67 0.70
C ALA A 31 -34.20 -31.81 2.23
N ALA A 32 -34.12 -33.03 2.77
CA ALA A 32 -34.01 -33.25 4.21
C ALA A 32 -32.70 -32.69 4.79
N ALA A 33 -31.56 -32.87 4.12
CA ALA A 33 -30.28 -32.31 4.57
C ALA A 33 -30.29 -30.78 4.54
N ALA A 34 -30.84 -30.16 3.49
CA ALA A 34 -30.99 -28.71 3.38
C ALA A 34 -31.95 -28.15 4.44
N LEU A 35 -33.06 -28.84 4.73
CA LEU A 35 -33.99 -28.46 5.79
C LEU A 35 -33.35 -28.56 7.18
N ILE A 36 -32.55 -29.59 7.45
CA ILE A 36 -31.81 -29.72 8.72
C ILE A 36 -30.78 -28.58 8.86
N LEU A 37 -30.04 -28.24 7.80
CA LEU A 37 -29.12 -27.10 7.82
C LEU A 37 -29.87 -25.77 8.04
N PHE A 38 -30.98 -25.56 7.35
CA PHE A 38 -31.80 -24.35 7.49
C PHE A 38 -32.38 -24.21 8.90
N LEU A 39 -32.89 -25.30 9.49
CA LEU A 39 -33.40 -25.30 10.87
C LEU A 39 -32.30 -25.11 11.91
N ALA A 40 -31.08 -25.64 11.69
CA ALA A 40 -29.94 -25.40 12.56
C ALA A 40 -29.50 -23.92 12.52
N SER A 41 -29.40 -23.34 11.32
CA SER A 41 -29.10 -21.91 11.16
C SER A 41 -30.20 -21.01 11.73
N ALA A 42 -31.48 -21.36 11.53
CA ALA A 42 -32.60 -20.63 12.10
C ALA A 42 -32.61 -20.72 13.64
N ALA A 43 -32.29 -21.87 14.23
CA ALA A 43 -32.18 -22.02 15.67
C ALA A 43 -31.05 -21.17 16.26
N LEU A 44 -29.91 -21.03 15.57
CA LEU A 44 -28.81 -20.14 15.97
C LEU A 44 -29.15 -18.65 15.85
N VAL A 45 -29.94 -18.25 14.85
CA VAL A 45 -30.34 -16.85 14.61
C VAL A 45 -31.53 -16.43 15.50
N LEU A 46 -32.32 -17.38 16.02
CA LEU A 46 -33.55 -17.11 16.77
C LEU A 46 -33.46 -17.44 18.28
N GLN A 47 -32.25 -17.55 18.85
CA GLN A 47 -32.08 -17.57 20.31
C GLN A 47 -32.21 -16.13 20.87
N PRO A 48 -33.20 -15.81 21.73
CA PRO A 48 -33.36 -14.44 22.25
C PRO A 48 -32.31 -14.07 23.32
N ASP A 49 -31.68 -15.08 23.94
CA ASP A 49 -31.04 -14.97 25.25
C ASP A 49 -29.50 -14.92 25.20
N TRP A 50 -28.92 -14.16 24.27
CA TRP A 50 -27.47 -13.86 24.28
C TRP A 50 -27.10 -12.48 24.86
N HIS A 51 -27.99 -11.91 25.66
CA HIS A 51 -27.67 -10.85 26.63
C HIS A 51 -27.76 -11.38 28.07
N ALA A 52 -27.03 -10.73 28.98
CA ALA A 52 -27.07 -10.92 30.44
C ALA A 52 -26.59 -12.27 31.02
N ALA A 53 -25.26 -12.51 30.98
CA ALA A 53 -24.58 -13.37 31.96
C ALA A 53 -24.34 -12.61 33.28
N THR A 54 -25.40 -12.35 34.07
CA THR A 54 -25.34 -11.62 35.35
C THR A 54 -24.90 -12.50 36.52
N SER A 55 -23.62 -12.88 36.56
CA SER A 55 -23.00 -13.55 37.73
C SER A 55 -22.29 -12.54 38.65
N GLY A 56 -22.94 -12.17 39.77
CA GLY A 56 -22.49 -11.06 40.61
C GLY A 56 -21.34 -11.38 41.58
N LEU A 57 -20.44 -10.40 41.74
CA LEU A 57 -19.49 -10.29 42.85
C LEU A 57 -19.58 -8.87 43.43
N ARG A 58 -19.60 -8.74 44.75
CA ARG A 58 -19.78 -7.44 45.44
C ARG A 58 -18.47 -6.65 45.44
N VAL A 59 -18.45 -5.49 44.78
CA VAL A 59 -17.44 -4.45 45.01
C VAL A 59 -17.78 -3.70 46.30
N PRO A 60 -16.83 -3.48 47.24
CA PRO A 60 -17.11 -2.73 48.46
C PRO A 60 -17.16 -1.21 48.24
N GLY A 61 -18.38 -0.67 48.16
CA GLY A 61 -18.79 0.67 48.63
C GLY A 61 -18.07 1.94 48.14
N MET A 62 -18.82 2.80 47.45
CA MET A 62 -18.87 4.24 47.75
C MET A 62 -20.25 4.85 47.31
N PRO A 63 -20.59 6.12 47.61
CA PRO A 63 -21.98 6.50 47.89
C PRO A 63 -22.89 6.75 46.67
N LYS A 64 -24.20 6.71 46.96
CA LYS A 64 -25.31 6.86 46.02
C LYS A 64 -25.70 8.34 45.83
N ALA A 65 -25.78 8.80 44.57
CA ALA A 65 -26.44 10.04 44.17
C ALA A 65 -27.76 9.74 43.42
N SER A 66 -28.64 10.75 43.29
CA SER A 66 -30.03 10.59 42.82
C SER A 66 -30.24 11.04 41.35
N PRO A 67 -31.28 10.53 40.65
CA PRO A 67 -31.47 10.79 39.22
C PRO A 67 -32.36 11.99 38.89
N THR A 68 -31.82 12.92 38.09
CA THR A 68 -32.49 13.94 37.24
C THR A 68 -31.42 14.44 36.26
N SER A 69 -31.70 14.85 35.02
CA SER A 69 -32.98 15.06 34.30
C SER A 69 -32.80 14.86 32.78
N GLU A 70 -33.88 14.76 32.03
CA GLU A 70 -33.86 14.60 30.56
C GLU A 70 -33.35 15.88 29.82
N PRO A 71 -32.77 15.76 28.61
CA PRO A 71 -32.37 16.91 27.80
C PRO A 71 -33.58 17.57 27.11
N LEU A 72 -33.75 18.88 27.31
CA LEU A 72 -34.73 19.70 26.59
C LEU A 72 -34.26 19.97 25.14
N MET A 73 -35.16 19.79 24.17
CA MET A 73 -34.94 20.27 22.80
C MET A 73 -35.13 21.79 22.70
N PRO A 74 -34.28 22.54 21.95
CA PRO A 74 -34.51 23.96 21.66
C PRO A 74 -35.62 24.15 20.63
N THR A 75 -36.55 25.07 20.92
CA THR A 75 -37.65 25.46 20.02
C THR A 75 -37.15 26.26 18.80
N MET A 76 -37.63 25.96 17.60
CA MET A 76 -37.44 26.82 16.42
C MET A 76 -38.30 28.09 16.49
N PRO A 77 -37.75 29.29 16.25
CA PRO A 77 -38.52 30.47 15.85
C PRO A 77 -39.11 30.29 14.44
N ALA A 78 -40.23 30.94 14.15
CA ALA A 78 -40.96 30.81 12.90
C ALA A 78 -40.47 31.77 11.80
N THR A 79 -40.90 31.48 10.56
CA THR A 79 -40.63 32.27 9.35
C THR A 79 -41.31 33.64 9.38
N GLU A 80 -40.55 34.70 9.07
CA GLU A 80 -41.09 35.93 8.46
C GLU A 80 -40.29 36.27 7.20
N THR A 81 -40.98 36.70 6.15
CA THR A 81 -40.42 37.24 4.90
C THR A 81 -41.14 38.57 4.64
N PRO A 82 -40.42 39.61 4.17
CA PRO A 82 -40.69 39.99 2.78
C PRO A 82 -39.45 40.45 1.99
N ASP A 83 -39.69 40.52 0.68
CA ASP A 83 -38.92 41.08 -0.44
C ASP A 83 -38.24 42.44 -0.13
N ASP A 84 -37.20 42.93 -0.83
CA ASP A 84 -36.87 42.76 -2.26
C ASP A 84 -35.38 43.10 -2.59
N ALA A 85 -34.94 42.77 -3.81
CA ALA A 85 -33.85 43.33 -4.59
C ALA A 85 -32.54 43.82 -3.92
N THR A 86 -31.45 43.06 -4.10
CA THR A 86 -30.37 43.40 -5.09
C THR A 86 -29.32 42.29 -5.14
N ALA A 87 -29.16 41.65 -6.30
CA ALA A 87 -28.15 40.60 -6.48
C ALA A 87 -26.76 41.19 -6.75
N THR A 88 -25.91 41.27 -5.73
CA THR A 88 -24.46 41.40 -5.90
C THR A 88 -23.81 40.01 -6.05
N PRO A 89 -22.81 39.82 -6.93
CA PRO A 89 -22.12 38.55 -7.04
C PRO A 89 -21.28 38.31 -5.79
N VAL A 90 -21.65 37.31 -4.99
CA VAL A 90 -20.92 36.92 -3.79
C VAL A 90 -19.52 36.43 -4.19
N THR A 91 -18.51 37.28 -3.95
CA THR A 91 -17.12 36.84 -3.91
C THR A 91 -16.98 35.83 -2.78
N PRO A 92 -16.40 34.63 -2.99
CA PRO A 92 -16.23 33.66 -1.92
C PRO A 92 -15.38 34.30 -0.80
N PRO A 93 -15.78 34.15 0.48
CA PRO A 93 -15.07 34.79 1.58
C PRO A 93 -13.71 34.11 1.81
N THR A 94 -12.65 34.76 1.35
CA THR A 94 -11.29 34.47 1.78
C THR A 94 -11.18 34.64 3.30
N ASP A 95 -10.33 33.85 3.95
CA ASP A 95 -9.98 33.94 5.37
C ASP A 95 -11.14 33.73 6.37
N ALA A 96 -11.99 32.73 6.10
CA ALA A 96 -12.74 32.06 7.16
C ALA A 96 -11.75 31.40 8.15
N LYS A 97 -11.55 32.00 9.33
CA LYS A 97 -10.61 31.51 10.33
C LYS A 97 -11.00 30.11 10.84
N VAL A 98 -10.23 29.09 10.46
CA VAL A 98 -10.34 27.72 10.98
C VAL A 98 -10.36 27.74 12.51
N MET A 99 -11.38 27.15 13.13
CA MET A 99 -11.46 26.99 14.58
C MET A 99 -10.93 25.62 15.01
N THR A 100 -10.50 25.55 16.27
CA THR A 100 -9.90 24.38 16.89
C THR A 100 -10.57 24.13 18.24
N ALA A 101 -11.07 22.92 18.45
CA ALA A 101 -11.48 22.44 19.76
C ALA A 101 -10.25 21.95 20.52
N VAL A 102 -10.27 22.07 21.86
CA VAL A 102 -9.19 21.61 22.74
C VAL A 102 -9.75 20.60 23.74
N LEU A 103 -9.12 19.43 23.82
CA LEU A 103 -9.38 18.41 24.82
C LEU A 103 -8.26 18.44 25.86
N HIS A 104 -8.65 18.65 27.11
CA HIS A 104 -7.76 18.62 28.26
C HIS A 104 -7.71 17.21 28.85
N THR A 105 -6.60 16.83 29.46
CA THR A 105 -6.53 15.63 30.31
C THR A 105 -7.35 15.83 31.58
N ASP A 106 -7.95 14.76 32.11
CA ASP A 106 -8.46 14.72 33.48
C ASP A 106 -7.32 14.60 34.53
N GLU A 107 -7.70 14.42 35.80
CA GLU A 107 -6.77 14.31 36.93
C GLU A 107 -5.84 13.08 36.86
N ASP A 108 -6.23 12.03 36.11
CA ASP A 108 -5.45 10.80 35.88
C ASP A 108 -4.59 10.88 34.60
N GLY A 109 -4.62 12.01 33.87
CA GLY A 109 -3.87 12.19 32.61
C GLY A 109 -4.57 11.60 31.37
N ILE A 110 -5.86 11.28 31.47
CA ILE A 110 -6.65 10.64 30.41
C ILE A 110 -7.36 11.71 29.58
N LEU A 111 -7.31 11.55 28.26
CA LEU A 111 -8.01 12.37 27.26
C LEU A 111 -9.35 11.74 26.86
N LEU A 112 -9.36 10.44 26.55
CA LEU A 112 -10.55 9.68 26.16
C LEU A 112 -10.61 8.34 26.90
N SER A 113 -11.82 7.89 27.23
CA SER A 113 -12.09 6.64 27.92
C SER A 113 -13.45 6.07 27.51
N ALA A 114 -13.80 4.86 27.96
CA ALA A 114 -15.14 4.32 27.75
C ALA A 114 -16.28 5.20 28.35
N GLY A 115 -15.97 6.10 29.30
CA GLY A 115 -16.93 7.07 29.84
C GLY A 115 -17.04 8.35 28.99
N ASN A 116 -15.91 8.84 28.47
CA ASN A 116 -15.83 9.97 27.54
C ASN A 116 -15.09 9.53 26.25
N PRO A 117 -15.75 8.80 25.33
CA PRO A 117 -15.06 8.16 24.21
C PRO A 117 -14.90 9.04 22.97
N VAL A 118 -15.54 10.23 22.92
CA VAL A 118 -15.66 11.03 21.69
C VAL A 118 -15.21 12.49 21.92
N PHE A 119 -14.44 13.01 20.97
CA PHE A 119 -14.03 14.41 20.84
C PHE A 119 -14.36 14.92 19.44
N VAL A 120 -14.84 16.16 19.33
CA VAL A 120 -15.47 16.70 18.10
C VAL A 120 -14.93 18.10 17.80
N SER A 121 -14.73 18.42 16.52
CA SER A 121 -14.36 19.76 16.06
C SER A 121 -15.48 20.79 16.30
N PRO A 122 -15.17 22.10 16.36
CA PRO A 122 -16.17 23.15 16.60
C PRO A 122 -17.34 23.14 15.60
N ASN A 123 -17.09 22.84 14.33
CA ASN A 123 -18.10 22.71 13.27
C ASN A 123 -18.86 21.37 13.23
N GLY A 124 -18.56 20.42 14.12
CA GLY A 124 -19.19 19.10 14.15
C GLY A 124 -18.80 18.13 13.02
N ARG A 125 -17.89 18.51 12.11
CA ARG A 125 -17.54 17.70 10.92
C ARG A 125 -16.44 16.69 11.17
N CYS A 126 -15.55 16.92 12.11
CA CYS A 126 -14.44 16.02 12.42
C CYS A 126 -14.66 15.42 13.82
N THR A 127 -14.50 14.11 13.94
CA THR A 127 -14.78 13.38 15.18
C THR A 127 -13.67 12.36 15.42
N LEU A 128 -12.98 12.51 16.55
CA LEU A 128 -12.06 11.51 17.08
C LEU A 128 -12.82 10.65 18.11
N ALA A 129 -12.88 9.34 17.88
CA ALA A 129 -13.57 8.41 18.76
C ALA A 129 -12.68 7.23 19.15
N LEU A 130 -12.58 6.96 20.46
CA LEU A 130 -12.13 5.69 21.00
C LEU A 130 -13.31 4.71 20.89
N GLN A 131 -13.24 3.81 19.92
CA GLN A 131 -14.34 2.91 19.57
C GLN A 131 -14.45 1.72 20.56
N PRO A 132 -15.63 1.06 20.65
CA PRO A 132 -15.86 -0.03 21.61
C PRO A 132 -15.01 -1.30 21.39
N ASP A 133 -14.35 -1.43 20.24
CA ASP A 133 -13.39 -2.49 19.93
C ASP A 133 -11.98 -2.20 20.45
N GLY A 134 -11.72 -0.95 20.86
CA GLY A 134 -10.43 -0.45 21.33
C GLY A 134 -9.63 0.36 20.32
N ASP A 135 -10.11 0.61 19.09
CA ASP A 135 -9.40 1.48 18.13
C ASP A 135 -9.68 2.97 18.35
N LEU A 136 -8.67 3.82 18.16
CA LEU A 136 -8.83 5.26 18.12
C LEU A 136 -8.94 5.72 16.66
N VAL A 137 -10.11 6.24 16.27
CA VAL A 137 -10.45 6.55 14.88
C VAL A 137 -10.85 8.02 14.73
N LEU A 138 -10.17 8.73 13.84
CA LEU A 138 -10.56 10.05 13.36
C LEU A 138 -11.42 9.89 12.09
N SER A 139 -12.62 10.46 12.12
CA SER A 139 -13.57 10.46 11.01
C SER A 139 -13.96 11.86 10.58
N HIS A 140 -14.16 12.05 9.27
CA HIS A 140 -14.80 13.23 8.69
C HIS A 140 -16.25 12.90 8.30
N VAL A 141 -17.19 13.75 8.70
CA VAL A 141 -18.64 13.56 8.54
C VAL A 141 -19.10 14.34 7.31
N VAL A 142 -19.51 13.60 6.27
CA VAL A 142 -20.05 14.15 5.01
C VAL A 142 -21.45 13.60 4.83
N ASP A 143 -22.44 14.46 4.61
CA ASP A 143 -23.86 14.11 4.45
C ASP A 143 -24.41 13.22 5.60
N SER A 144 -24.00 13.53 6.84
CA SER A 144 -24.26 12.74 8.06
C SER A 144 -23.62 11.35 8.12
N VAL A 145 -22.79 10.99 7.13
CA VAL A 145 -22.00 9.74 7.12
C VAL A 145 -20.59 10.02 7.59
N ALA A 146 -20.22 9.47 8.75
CA ALA A 146 -18.84 9.46 9.23
C ALA A 146 -17.98 8.52 8.35
N ARG A 147 -16.90 9.05 7.78
CA ARG A 147 -15.90 8.31 7.00
C ARG A 147 -14.56 8.37 7.73
N PRO A 148 -13.92 7.23 8.07
CA PRO A 148 -12.61 7.24 8.73
C PRO A 148 -11.54 7.81 7.79
N VAL A 149 -10.68 8.68 8.33
CA VAL A 149 -9.55 9.30 7.62
C VAL A 149 -8.19 8.95 8.23
N TRP A 150 -8.17 8.58 9.51
CA TRP A 150 -7.00 8.10 10.24
C TRP A 150 -7.44 7.21 11.40
N TRP A 151 -6.67 6.17 11.72
CA TRP A 151 -6.95 5.27 12.85
C TRP A 151 -5.67 4.58 13.33
N THR A 152 -5.68 4.11 14.58
CA THR A 152 -4.49 3.50 15.21
C THR A 152 -4.34 1.99 14.96
N SER A 153 -5.36 1.32 14.40
CA SER A 153 -5.41 -0.13 14.20
C SER A 153 -5.24 -0.94 15.50
N THR A 154 -5.78 -0.43 16.61
CA THR A 154 -5.74 -1.05 17.95
C THR A 154 -7.02 -1.78 18.36
N GLY A 155 -8.02 -1.84 17.47
CA GLY A 155 -9.26 -2.58 17.66
C GLY A 155 -9.02 -4.09 17.72
N ASP A 156 -9.29 -4.70 18.87
CA ASP A 156 -9.13 -6.14 19.12
C ASP A 156 -10.35 -6.78 19.81
N HIS A 157 -11.41 -5.98 20.04
CA HIS A 157 -12.64 -6.35 20.77
C HIS A 157 -12.41 -6.89 22.19
N HIS A 158 -11.25 -6.65 22.81
CA HIS A 158 -10.98 -7.11 24.17
C HIS A 158 -11.75 -6.27 25.19
N THR A 159 -12.55 -6.93 26.03
CA THR A 159 -13.45 -6.31 27.02
C THR A 159 -12.75 -5.67 28.23
N GLY A 160 -11.45 -5.38 28.12
CA GLY A 160 -10.69 -4.62 29.10
C GLY A 160 -10.87 -3.10 28.90
N GLY A 161 -10.67 -2.33 29.98
CA GLY A 161 -10.70 -0.87 29.89
C GLY A 161 -9.68 -0.34 28.87
N ARG A 162 -10.11 0.65 28.07
CA ARG A 162 -9.28 1.38 27.11
C ARG A 162 -9.24 2.85 27.49
N THR A 163 -8.06 3.46 27.43
CA THR A 163 -7.87 4.90 27.64
C THR A 163 -6.88 5.47 26.63
N VAL A 164 -7.16 6.67 26.13
CA VAL A 164 -6.20 7.51 25.42
C VAL A 164 -5.67 8.52 26.42
N GLY A 165 -4.35 8.71 26.50
CA GLY A 165 -3.73 9.68 27.40
C GLY A 165 -2.39 10.18 26.86
N VAL A 166 -1.69 10.98 27.66
CA VAL A 166 -0.40 11.56 27.30
C VAL A 166 0.70 11.01 28.20
N GLU A 167 1.84 10.65 27.61
CA GLU A 167 3.06 10.28 28.34
C GLU A 167 4.22 11.19 27.96
N SER A 168 5.12 11.42 28.93
CA SER A 168 6.49 11.83 28.61
C SER A 168 7.38 10.59 28.55
N HIS A 169 8.08 10.41 27.44
CA HIS A 169 9.06 9.34 27.24
C HIS A 169 10.37 9.94 26.71
N ASN A 170 11.49 9.67 27.39
CA ASN A 170 12.82 10.20 27.08
C ASN A 170 12.89 11.74 26.88
N GLY A 171 12.00 12.49 27.55
CA GLY A 171 11.91 13.95 27.45
C GLY A 171 10.96 14.49 26.37
N HIS A 172 10.37 13.61 25.55
CA HIS A 172 9.38 13.99 24.53
C HIS A 172 7.96 13.60 24.97
N LEU A 173 6.96 14.40 24.60
CA LEU A 173 5.55 14.07 24.83
C LEU A 173 4.99 13.23 23.67
N ARG A 174 4.15 12.26 24.00
CA ARG A 174 3.48 11.38 23.04
C ARG A 174 2.05 11.06 23.46
N LEU A 175 1.17 10.85 22.48
CA LEU A 175 -0.15 10.27 22.71
C LEU A 175 0.01 8.76 22.88
N VAL A 176 -0.72 8.14 23.81
CA VAL A 176 -0.72 6.69 24.02
C VAL A 176 -2.12 6.13 24.16
N ILE A 177 -2.30 4.88 23.73
CA ILE A 177 -3.48 4.07 24.03
C ILE A 177 -3.06 3.00 25.02
N LYS A 178 -3.73 2.96 26.18
CA LYS A 178 -3.55 1.94 27.22
C LYS A 178 -4.75 1.00 27.23
N ALA A 179 -4.47 -0.28 27.44
CA ALA A 179 -5.46 -1.34 27.56
C ALA A 179 -5.25 -2.13 28.87
N VAL A 180 -6.34 -2.52 29.53
CA VAL A 180 -6.28 -3.49 30.63
C VAL A 180 -6.15 -4.89 30.03
N LEU A 181 -4.92 -5.39 29.96
CA LEU A 181 -4.60 -6.75 29.51
C LEU A 181 -4.15 -7.58 30.72
N LYS A 182 -4.77 -8.73 30.97
CA LYS A 182 -4.46 -9.63 32.10
C LYS A 182 -4.44 -8.91 33.47
N ASN A 183 -5.38 -8.00 33.69
CA ASN A 183 -5.49 -7.13 34.88
C ASN A 183 -4.31 -6.14 35.08
N THR A 184 -3.54 -5.86 34.04
CA THR A 184 -2.47 -4.84 34.03
C THR A 184 -2.70 -3.82 32.92
N TRP A 185 -2.42 -2.54 33.19
CA TRP A 185 -2.41 -1.52 32.14
C TRP A 185 -1.17 -1.67 31.27
N VAL A 186 -1.36 -1.84 29.96
CA VAL A 186 -0.30 -1.96 28.96
C VAL A 186 -0.53 -0.94 27.87
N THR A 187 0.51 -0.19 27.48
CA THR A 187 0.48 0.68 26.31
C THR A 187 0.47 -0.20 25.06
N VAL A 188 -0.62 -0.18 24.29
CA VAL A 188 -0.81 -0.98 23.06
C VAL A 188 -0.49 -0.20 21.78
N TRP A 189 -0.48 1.13 21.86
CA TRP A 189 -0.05 2.02 20.78
C TRP A 189 0.47 3.33 21.36
N HIS A 190 1.37 3.98 20.64
CA HIS A 190 1.93 5.28 20.98
C HIS A 190 2.28 6.06 19.70
N SER A 191 2.20 7.39 19.76
CA SER A 191 2.43 8.24 18.58
C SER A 191 3.90 8.42 18.20
N ASP A 192 4.84 8.22 19.14
CA ASP A 192 6.30 8.33 19.00
C ASP A 192 6.76 9.29 17.87
N PHE A 193 6.41 10.57 18.04
CA PHE A 193 6.70 11.63 17.08
C PHE A 193 8.20 11.77 16.80
N GLU A 194 8.55 12.28 15.61
CA GLU A 194 9.96 12.51 15.25
C GLU A 194 10.69 13.37 16.30
N PRO A 195 11.96 13.06 16.63
CA PRO A 195 12.77 13.87 17.55
C PRO A 195 12.93 15.34 17.14
N ARG A 196 12.62 15.69 15.89
CA ARG A 196 12.65 17.07 15.36
C ARG A 196 11.37 17.86 15.64
N CYS A 197 10.23 17.20 15.88
CA CYS A 197 8.95 17.85 16.16
C CYS A 197 9.04 18.87 17.31
N SER A 198 9.81 18.56 18.36
CA SER A 198 10.03 19.45 19.51
C SER A 198 10.79 20.75 19.21
N GLN A 199 11.17 21.01 17.95
CA GLN A 199 11.86 22.23 17.51
C GLN A 199 11.09 23.04 16.45
N SER A 200 9.92 22.56 15.97
CA SER A 200 9.31 23.06 14.73
C SER A 200 7.82 23.43 14.83
N ARG A 201 7.50 24.50 15.57
CA ARG A 201 6.46 25.44 15.12
C ARG A 201 7.06 26.84 15.04
N PRO A 202 7.20 27.44 13.84
CA PRO A 202 7.31 28.89 13.72
C PRO A 202 6.08 29.51 14.40
N LYS A 203 6.25 30.59 15.16
CA LYS A 203 5.09 31.33 15.69
C LYS A 203 4.28 31.84 14.51
N ARG A 204 2.98 31.52 14.44
CA ARG A 204 2.06 32.25 13.55
C ARG A 204 2.02 33.70 14.04
N ASP A 205 2.28 34.64 13.12
CA ASP A 205 2.31 36.07 13.46
C ASP A 205 0.97 36.51 14.05
N GLY A 206 1.00 36.94 15.31
CA GLY A 206 -0.17 37.38 16.07
C GLY A 206 -0.41 36.63 17.39
N GLU A 207 0.14 35.42 17.58
CA GLU A 207 -0.03 34.69 18.85
C GLU A 207 0.88 35.23 19.96
N ALA A 208 0.27 36.03 20.84
CA ALA A 208 0.87 36.44 22.10
C ALA A 208 1.19 35.21 22.98
N SER A 209 2.27 35.31 23.76
CA SER A 209 2.83 34.19 24.54
C SER A 209 1.95 33.81 25.75
N GLN A 210 0.81 33.17 25.51
CA GLN A 210 0.08 32.44 26.53
C GLN A 210 0.94 31.25 27.05
N ASN A 211 0.69 30.81 28.27
CA ASN A 211 1.37 29.64 28.83
C ASN A 211 1.12 28.43 27.91
N GLN A 212 2.20 27.79 27.45
CA GLN A 212 2.11 26.61 26.60
C GLN A 212 1.60 25.42 27.43
N ASN A 213 0.28 25.23 27.42
CA ASN A 213 -0.36 24.08 28.04
C ASN A 213 -0.06 22.82 27.20
N THR A 214 1.09 22.19 27.45
CA THR A 214 1.54 20.99 26.74
C THR A 214 0.73 19.75 27.12
N GLY A 215 0.53 18.82 26.19
CA GLY A 215 -0.21 17.59 26.44
C GLY A 215 -1.74 17.72 26.31
N GLN A 216 -2.21 18.74 25.60
CA GLN A 216 -3.62 18.91 25.23
C GLN A 216 -3.81 18.45 23.79
N LEU A 217 -4.99 17.93 23.46
CA LEU A 217 -5.28 17.41 22.13
C LEU A 217 -6.18 18.41 21.39
N GLU A 218 -5.65 18.98 20.31
CA GLU A 218 -6.31 19.96 19.44
C GLU A 218 -6.92 19.26 18.23
N LEU A 219 -8.18 19.54 17.91
CA LEU A 219 -8.87 19.06 16.70
C LEU A 219 -9.53 20.24 15.97
N SER A 220 -9.10 20.50 14.75
CA SER A 220 -9.58 21.62 13.93
C SER A 220 -10.82 21.28 13.08
N ASP A 221 -11.47 22.33 12.58
CA ASP A 221 -12.63 22.26 11.68
C ASP A 221 -12.38 21.52 10.34
N ASP A 222 -11.13 21.51 9.86
CA ASP A 222 -10.67 20.76 8.68
C ASP A 222 -10.06 19.38 9.04
N GLY A 223 -9.98 19.06 10.34
CA GLY A 223 -9.61 17.75 10.85
C GLY A 223 -8.13 17.53 11.15
N GLN A 224 -7.30 18.57 11.18
CA GLN A 224 -5.94 18.49 11.72
C GLN A 224 -6.02 18.10 13.20
N LEU A 225 -5.23 17.10 13.59
CA LEU A 225 -5.19 16.56 14.96
C LEU A 225 -3.80 16.77 15.53
N THR A 226 -3.65 17.62 16.54
CA THR A 226 -2.34 18.02 17.14
C THR A 226 -2.26 17.65 18.61
N LEU A 227 -1.10 17.15 19.08
CA LEU A 227 -0.77 17.15 20.50
C LEU A 227 0.09 18.38 20.86
N THR A 228 -0.42 19.27 21.72
CA THR A 228 0.26 20.51 22.06
C THR A 228 1.60 20.26 22.77
N GLY A 229 2.65 21.00 22.36
CA GLY A 229 4.01 20.77 22.83
C GLY A 229 4.68 19.52 22.24
N ALA A 230 4.06 18.85 21.27
CA ALA A 230 4.65 17.74 20.53
C ALA A 230 4.53 17.96 19.00
N CYS A 231 3.61 17.27 18.33
CA CYS A 231 3.46 17.29 16.88
C CYS A 231 2.03 16.94 16.44
N ASP A 232 1.80 17.03 15.14
CA ASP A 232 0.56 16.64 14.50
C ASP A 232 0.47 15.10 14.38
N LEU A 233 -0.65 14.52 14.82
CA LEU A 233 -0.98 13.09 14.71
C LEU A 233 -1.56 12.75 13.33
N TYR A 234 -2.30 13.71 12.76
CA TYR A 234 -2.86 13.66 11.42
C TYR A 234 -2.97 15.07 10.85
N VAL A 235 -2.60 15.20 9.58
CA VAL A 235 -2.70 16.43 8.78
C VAL A 235 -3.61 16.14 7.58
N PRO A 236 -4.63 16.97 7.29
CA PRO A 236 -5.54 16.76 6.17
C PRO A 236 -4.82 16.68 4.83
N ALA A 237 -5.36 15.92 3.87
CA ALA A 237 -4.69 15.67 2.59
C ALA A 237 -4.28 16.96 1.83
N ALA A 238 -5.11 18.00 1.88
CA ALA A 238 -4.84 19.30 1.23
C ALA A 238 -3.68 20.09 1.89
N GLU A 239 -3.48 19.95 3.20
CA GLU A 239 -2.32 20.52 3.89
C GLU A 239 -1.08 19.64 3.68
N ARG A 240 -1.24 18.31 3.75
CA ARG A 240 -0.16 17.34 3.48
C ARG A 240 0.38 17.43 2.05
N GLU A 241 -0.41 17.89 1.08
CA GLU A 241 0.06 18.17 -0.29
C GLU A 241 1.15 19.26 -0.32
N LYS A 242 1.12 20.24 0.59
CA LYS A 242 2.09 21.35 0.64
C LYS A 242 3.47 20.92 1.12
N GLU A 243 3.50 19.97 2.05
CA GLU A 243 4.73 19.40 2.62
C GLU A 243 5.12 18.05 1.98
N ARG A 244 4.39 17.62 0.94
CA ARG A 244 4.53 16.34 0.27
C ARG A 244 5.96 16.06 -0.17
N SER A 245 6.42 14.82 -0.03
CA SER A 245 7.78 14.42 -0.40
C SER A 245 7.80 13.13 -1.23
N LEU A 246 8.83 12.99 -2.05
CA LEU A 246 9.00 11.89 -3.00
C LEU A 246 10.29 11.09 -2.73
N ALA A 247 10.18 9.77 -2.72
CA ALA A 247 11.29 8.84 -2.81
C ALA A 247 11.44 8.38 -4.26
N VAL A 248 12.65 8.53 -4.81
CA VAL A 248 13.00 8.17 -6.17
C VAL A 248 13.96 6.98 -6.13
N ILE A 249 13.42 5.79 -6.33
CA ILE A 249 14.17 4.53 -6.32
C ILE A 249 14.67 4.26 -7.74
N VAL A 250 15.99 4.18 -7.91
CA VAL A 250 16.64 3.85 -9.19
C VAL A 250 17.21 2.43 -9.06
N ALA A 251 16.68 1.52 -9.87
CA ALA A 251 17.05 0.11 -9.93
C ALA A 251 17.53 -0.25 -11.35
N GLY A 252 18.22 -1.38 -11.49
CA GLY A 252 18.57 -1.97 -12.79
C GLY A 252 20.03 -1.77 -13.23
N LEU A 253 20.30 -2.07 -14.50
CA LEU A 253 21.64 -2.09 -15.11
C LEU A 253 22.14 -0.67 -15.42
N TYR A 254 23.42 -0.37 -15.20
CA TYR A 254 23.94 1.00 -15.29
C TYR A 254 23.84 1.61 -16.68
N ARG A 255 24.33 0.91 -17.72
CA ARG A 255 24.23 1.24 -19.16
C ARG A 255 24.33 2.74 -19.49
N THR A 256 23.20 3.45 -19.58
CA THR A 256 23.13 4.87 -19.99
C THR A 256 22.66 5.83 -18.87
N ASN A 257 22.68 5.38 -17.60
CA ASN A 257 22.17 6.13 -16.46
C ASN A 257 22.94 7.45 -16.26
N ASN A 258 24.24 7.49 -16.58
CA ASN A 258 25.07 8.71 -16.59
C ASN A 258 24.50 9.83 -17.49
N ARG A 259 23.82 9.50 -18.60
CA ARG A 259 23.13 10.49 -19.44
C ARG A 259 21.73 10.81 -18.91
N ALA A 260 21.01 9.77 -18.51
CA ALA A 260 19.60 9.88 -18.19
C ALA A 260 19.34 10.48 -16.80
N CYS A 261 20.24 10.28 -15.84
CA CYS A 261 20.18 10.86 -14.49
C CYS A 261 20.08 12.38 -14.53
N LYS A 262 20.73 13.04 -15.51
CA LYS A 262 20.56 14.49 -15.70
C LYS A 262 19.10 14.85 -16.01
N THR A 263 18.49 14.20 -16.99
CA THR A 263 17.05 14.45 -17.30
C THR A 263 16.13 14.09 -16.13
N HIS A 264 16.55 13.13 -15.29
CA HIS A 264 15.85 12.77 -14.06
C HIS A 264 15.95 13.89 -12.99
N MET A 265 17.11 14.53 -12.87
CA MET A 265 17.29 15.74 -12.06
C MET A 265 16.44 16.90 -12.60
N ASP A 266 16.66 17.29 -13.86
CA ASP A 266 16.01 18.43 -14.52
C ASP A 266 14.46 18.36 -14.45
N HIS A 267 13.88 17.14 -14.51
CA HIS A 267 12.43 16.95 -14.65
C HIS A 267 11.70 16.35 -13.44
N ILE A 268 12.35 15.56 -12.56
CA ILE A 268 11.69 14.89 -11.41
C ILE A 268 12.27 15.28 -10.05
N VAL A 269 13.60 15.38 -9.91
CA VAL A 269 14.23 15.52 -8.58
C VAL A 269 14.45 16.99 -8.19
N GLU A 270 14.99 17.82 -9.08
CA GLU A 270 15.38 19.19 -8.74
C GLU A 270 14.20 20.16 -8.88
N ASN A 271 13.93 20.89 -7.79
CA ASN A 271 12.95 21.98 -7.73
C ASN A 271 11.56 21.60 -8.32
N HIS A 272 11.12 20.36 -8.09
CA HIS A 272 9.85 19.87 -8.60
C HIS A 272 8.67 20.43 -7.78
N PRO A 273 7.75 21.21 -8.38
CA PRO A 273 6.79 22.04 -7.64
C PRO A 273 5.71 21.27 -6.86
N ALA A 274 5.54 19.97 -7.11
CA ALA A 274 4.63 19.12 -6.34
C ALA A 274 5.25 18.52 -5.06
N PHE A 275 6.54 18.80 -4.77
CA PHE A 275 7.23 18.21 -3.62
C PHE A 275 8.08 19.24 -2.86
N SER A 276 7.92 19.28 -1.53
CA SER A 276 8.78 20.01 -0.60
C SER A 276 10.21 19.43 -0.55
N ARG A 277 10.34 18.13 -0.87
CA ARG A 277 11.53 17.32 -0.69
C ARG A 277 11.51 16.12 -1.64
N VAL A 278 12.62 15.87 -2.31
CA VAL A 278 12.86 14.63 -3.07
C VAL A 278 14.14 13.96 -2.59
N ASP A 279 14.08 12.66 -2.29
CA ASP A 279 15.19 11.82 -1.86
C ASP A 279 15.41 10.67 -2.84
N VAL A 280 16.67 10.39 -3.19
CA VAL A 280 17.05 9.40 -4.22
C VAL A 280 17.74 8.19 -3.58
N PHE A 281 17.35 6.99 -4.01
CA PHE A 281 17.87 5.70 -3.54
C PHE A 281 18.30 4.88 -4.75
N ALA A 282 19.61 4.71 -4.96
CA ALA A 282 20.15 3.97 -6.09
C ALA A 282 20.61 2.56 -5.67
N TYR A 283 20.15 1.53 -6.37
CA TYR A 283 20.68 0.17 -6.33
C TYR A 283 20.94 -0.28 -7.77
N VAL A 284 22.19 -0.19 -8.20
CA VAL A 284 22.58 -0.28 -9.61
C VAL A 284 23.47 -1.49 -9.84
N LEU A 285 23.16 -2.24 -10.89
CA LEU A 285 23.97 -3.36 -11.34
C LEU A 285 24.91 -2.93 -12.48
N PHE A 286 26.11 -3.49 -12.55
CA PHE A 286 27.03 -3.26 -13.68
C PHE A 286 27.48 -4.57 -14.33
N GLU A 287 27.58 -4.55 -15.65
CA GLU A 287 27.85 -5.71 -16.51
C GLU A 287 29.35 -5.81 -16.83
N PRO A 288 29.88 -6.98 -17.25
CA PRO A 288 31.27 -7.09 -17.68
C PRO A 288 31.63 -6.06 -18.78
N ALA A 289 30.68 -5.72 -19.66
CA ALA A 289 30.85 -4.69 -20.67
C ALA A 289 31.10 -3.28 -20.11
N ASP A 290 30.57 -2.94 -18.93
CA ASP A 290 30.91 -1.67 -18.26
C ASP A 290 32.42 -1.58 -17.98
N ILE A 291 33.04 -2.70 -17.57
CA ILE A 291 34.46 -2.81 -17.24
C ILE A 291 35.31 -2.95 -18.52
N ASP A 292 34.94 -3.89 -19.39
CA ASP A 292 35.77 -4.33 -20.51
C ASP A 292 35.64 -3.42 -21.75
N VAL A 293 34.46 -2.85 -21.99
CA VAL A 293 34.22 -1.92 -23.12
C VAL A 293 34.26 -0.47 -22.65
N HIS A 294 33.46 -0.13 -21.63
CA HIS A 294 33.29 1.27 -21.21
C HIS A 294 34.33 1.76 -20.18
N LYS A 295 35.20 0.87 -19.68
CA LYS A 295 36.28 1.17 -18.72
C LYS A 295 35.81 1.83 -17.41
N ARG A 296 34.58 1.56 -17.02
CA ARG A 296 33.98 1.94 -15.73
C ARG A 296 34.43 0.98 -14.64
N THR A 297 34.52 1.46 -13.40
CA THR A 297 34.66 0.61 -12.21
C THR A 297 33.47 0.83 -11.29
N ARG A 298 33.31 0.00 -10.27
CA ARG A 298 32.33 0.23 -9.20
C ARG A 298 32.44 1.66 -8.66
N GLU A 299 33.66 2.10 -8.38
CA GLU A 299 33.98 3.38 -7.78
C GLU A 299 33.69 4.55 -8.73
N SER A 300 33.93 4.39 -10.04
CA SER A 300 33.58 5.44 -11.02
C SER A 300 32.07 5.60 -11.15
N ILE A 301 31.32 4.48 -11.21
CA ILE A 301 29.85 4.48 -11.25
C ILE A 301 29.27 5.08 -9.96
N GLU A 302 29.82 4.71 -8.80
CA GLU A 302 29.40 5.24 -7.49
C GLU A 302 29.75 6.72 -7.32
N ALA A 303 30.77 7.23 -8.02
CA ALA A 303 31.10 8.65 -8.10
C ALA A 303 30.19 9.41 -9.08
N GLU A 304 29.98 8.91 -10.29
CA GLU A 304 29.06 9.50 -11.30
C GLU A 304 27.62 9.63 -10.74
N LEU A 305 27.14 8.62 -9.99
CA LEU A 305 25.83 8.67 -9.32
C LEU A 305 25.79 9.71 -8.18
N ARG A 306 26.87 9.87 -7.41
CA ARG A 306 26.97 10.92 -6.37
C ARG A 306 27.07 12.32 -6.96
N GLU A 307 27.79 12.49 -8.06
CA GLU A 307 27.88 13.76 -8.78
C GLU A 307 26.51 14.15 -9.35
N CYS A 308 25.82 13.22 -10.01
CA CYS A 308 24.55 13.50 -10.68
C CYS A 308 23.39 13.76 -9.72
N TYR A 309 23.22 12.95 -8.66
CA TYR A 309 22.12 13.11 -7.70
C TYR A 309 22.46 13.99 -6.49
N GLY A 310 23.74 14.29 -6.26
CA GLY A 310 24.22 15.27 -5.28
C GLY A 310 23.58 15.15 -3.90
N ALA A 311 23.05 16.27 -3.39
CA ALA A 311 22.44 16.36 -2.08
C ALA A 311 21.09 15.64 -1.93
N HIS A 312 20.52 15.07 -3.00
CA HIS A 312 19.29 14.26 -2.94
C HIS A 312 19.56 12.78 -2.65
N LEU A 313 20.77 12.29 -2.93
CA LEU A 313 21.12 10.88 -2.76
C LEU A 313 21.17 10.49 -1.26
N ARG A 314 20.49 9.40 -0.90
CA ARG A 314 20.42 8.85 0.47
C ARG A 314 21.08 7.48 0.60
N SER A 315 20.98 6.66 -0.44
CA SER A 315 21.74 5.41 -0.57
C SER A 315 22.22 5.23 -2.00
N VAL A 316 23.42 4.66 -2.14
CA VAL A 316 23.92 4.14 -3.40
C VAL A 316 24.60 2.80 -3.15
N ASP A 317 24.15 1.78 -3.86
CA ASP A 317 24.83 0.50 -4.00
C ASP A 317 25.15 0.29 -5.48
N VAL A 318 26.38 -0.15 -5.76
CA VAL A 318 26.84 -0.52 -7.10
C VAL A 318 27.42 -1.93 -7.01
N VAL A 319 26.80 -2.89 -7.71
CA VAL A 319 27.03 -4.34 -7.51
C VAL A 319 27.25 -5.02 -8.88
N PRO A 320 28.24 -5.92 -9.03
CA PRO A 320 28.38 -6.70 -10.26
C PRO A 320 27.14 -7.58 -10.49
N VAL A 321 26.67 -7.71 -11.74
CA VAL A 321 25.56 -8.62 -12.07
C VAL A 321 25.81 -10.04 -11.53
N ALA A 322 27.03 -10.56 -11.67
CA ALA A 322 27.42 -11.88 -11.18
C ALA A 322 27.37 -12.08 -9.64
N GLU A 323 27.31 -11.00 -8.85
CA GLU A 323 27.06 -11.06 -7.39
C GLU A 323 25.56 -10.89 -7.06
N ALA A 324 24.81 -10.22 -7.95
CA ALA A 324 23.40 -9.88 -7.78
C ALA A 324 22.42 -10.86 -8.43
N GLU A 325 22.88 -11.79 -9.26
CA GLU A 325 22.05 -12.86 -9.82
C GLU A 325 21.95 -14.08 -8.89
N VAL A 326 20.81 -14.77 -8.97
CA VAL A 326 20.56 -16.09 -8.38
C VAL A 326 19.81 -16.96 -9.38
N ALA A 327 19.98 -18.27 -9.25
CA ALA A 327 19.14 -19.25 -9.95
C ALA A 327 17.67 -19.10 -9.53
N TYR A 328 16.76 -19.44 -10.45
CA TYR A 328 15.33 -19.51 -10.17
C TYR A 328 15.02 -20.49 -9.01
N PRO A 329 14.09 -20.18 -8.09
CA PRO A 329 13.71 -21.10 -7.01
C PRO A 329 13.25 -22.46 -7.53
N GLY A 330 13.85 -23.55 -7.03
CA GLY A 330 13.62 -24.92 -7.52
C GLY A 330 14.52 -25.33 -8.70
N GLY A 331 15.33 -24.42 -9.25
CA GLY A 331 16.29 -24.70 -10.32
C GLY A 331 15.62 -24.97 -11.67
N PRO A 332 16.34 -25.59 -12.63
CA PRO A 332 15.83 -25.83 -13.99
C PRO A 332 14.55 -26.68 -14.06
N GLU A 333 14.33 -27.60 -13.12
CA GLU A 333 13.12 -28.43 -13.07
C GLU A 333 11.85 -27.62 -12.78
N ALA A 334 11.98 -26.47 -12.12
CA ALA A 334 10.88 -25.53 -11.87
C ALA A 334 10.68 -24.51 -13.01
N MET A 335 11.54 -24.51 -14.04
CA MET A 335 11.44 -23.59 -15.18
C MET A 335 10.42 -24.07 -16.22
N LEU A 336 9.14 -24.09 -15.83
CA LEU A 336 8.07 -24.62 -16.67
C LEU A 336 7.88 -23.83 -17.98
N ALA A 337 7.53 -24.55 -19.04
CA ALA A 337 7.02 -23.96 -20.28
C ALA A 337 5.65 -23.28 -20.02
N PRO A 338 5.32 -22.18 -20.72
CA PRO A 338 6.03 -21.58 -21.85
C PRO A 338 7.17 -20.61 -21.46
N CYS A 339 7.40 -20.33 -20.16
CA CYS A 339 8.42 -19.35 -19.77
C CYS A 339 9.86 -19.88 -19.91
N GLY A 340 10.12 -21.12 -19.49
CA GLY A 340 11.45 -21.73 -19.52
C GLY A 340 12.53 -20.85 -18.86
N GLU A 341 13.69 -20.75 -19.52
CA GLU A 341 14.86 -20.02 -19.02
C GLU A 341 14.61 -18.52 -18.76
N ARG A 342 13.61 -17.91 -19.45
CA ARG A 342 13.23 -16.49 -19.25
C ARG A 342 12.83 -16.19 -17.79
N LEU A 343 12.39 -17.20 -17.03
CA LEU A 343 12.12 -17.08 -15.59
C LEU A 343 13.33 -16.61 -14.78
N THR A 344 14.56 -16.92 -15.20
CA THR A 344 15.78 -16.45 -14.51
C THR A 344 15.98 -14.95 -14.69
N ARG A 345 15.75 -14.41 -15.89
CA ARG A 345 15.81 -12.97 -16.19
C ARG A 345 14.75 -12.21 -15.38
N LEU A 346 13.50 -12.69 -15.39
CA LEU A 346 12.40 -12.11 -14.61
C LEU A 346 12.67 -12.15 -13.09
N ASN A 347 13.19 -13.27 -12.58
CA ASN A 347 13.52 -13.44 -11.16
C ASN A 347 14.52 -12.40 -10.68
N ASN A 348 15.60 -12.20 -11.45
CA ASN A 348 16.67 -11.28 -11.09
C ASN A 348 16.28 -9.81 -11.33
N GLN A 349 15.44 -9.51 -12.33
CA GLN A 349 14.82 -8.18 -12.48
C GLN A 349 13.97 -7.83 -11.25
N LEU A 350 13.05 -8.71 -10.83
CA LEU A 350 12.22 -8.50 -9.64
C LEU A 350 13.05 -8.46 -8.35
N ARG A 351 14.09 -9.30 -8.23
CA ARG A 351 15.03 -9.27 -7.10
C ARG A 351 15.75 -7.92 -7.00
N THR A 352 16.17 -7.35 -8.12
CA THR A 352 16.85 -6.05 -8.17
C THR A 352 15.95 -4.92 -7.67
N VAL A 353 14.67 -4.96 -8.05
CA VAL A 353 13.63 -4.03 -7.54
C VAL A 353 13.44 -4.19 -6.03
N TRP A 354 13.31 -5.43 -5.54
CA TRP A 354 13.16 -5.72 -4.12
C TRP A 354 14.38 -5.26 -3.29
N LEU A 355 15.61 -5.51 -3.77
CA LEU A 355 16.83 -5.04 -3.11
C LEU A 355 16.90 -3.51 -3.05
N ALA A 356 16.50 -2.81 -4.11
CA ALA A 356 16.38 -1.35 -4.12
C ALA A 356 15.34 -0.84 -3.10
N ALA A 357 14.20 -1.53 -3.01
CA ALA A 357 13.12 -1.22 -2.08
C ALA A 357 13.55 -1.39 -0.61
N GLN A 358 14.30 -2.45 -0.27
CA GLN A 358 14.80 -2.67 1.09
C GLN A 358 15.73 -1.52 1.55
N LYS A 359 16.51 -0.93 0.64
CA LYS A 359 17.39 0.22 0.96
C LYS A 359 16.59 1.50 1.26
N TRP A 360 15.60 1.82 0.43
CA TRP A 360 14.65 2.90 0.69
C TRP A 360 13.88 2.70 2.01
N TRP A 361 13.35 1.49 2.22
CA TRP A 361 12.55 1.15 3.39
C TRP A 361 13.36 1.27 4.69
N ALA A 362 14.55 0.67 4.74
CA ALA A 362 15.43 0.75 5.90
C ALA A 362 15.80 2.21 6.24
N TRP A 363 16.06 3.04 5.23
CA TRP A 363 16.34 4.47 5.45
C TRP A 363 15.10 5.22 5.95
N SER A 364 13.93 5.02 5.34
CA SER A 364 12.67 5.68 5.74
C SER A 364 12.30 5.34 7.19
N VAL A 365 12.36 4.06 7.57
CA VAL A 365 12.10 3.61 8.96
C VAL A 365 13.12 4.22 9.94
N THR A 366 14.40 4.32 9.57
CA THR A 366 15.45 4.88 10.43
C THR A 366 15.32 6.40 10.61
N ASN A 367 14.72 7.11 9.65
CA ASN A 367 14.71 8.58 9.61
C ASN A 367 13.31 9.21 9.78
N GLY A 368 12.23 8.41 9.89
CA GLY A 368 10.85 8.86 10.10
C GLY A 368 10.03 9.16 8.81
N PHE A 369 10.70 9.41 7.68
CA PHE A 369 10.06 9.96 6.50
C PHE A 369 9.06 9.03 5.78
N LYS A 370 7.84 9.53 5.55
CA LYS A 370 6.80 8.91 4.72
C LYS A 370 6.64 9.63 3.38
N HIS A 371 7.39 9.17 2.38
CA HIS A 371 7.34 9.68 1.00
C HIS A 371 6.27 8.97 0.16
N ASP A 372 5.75 9.63 -0.89
CA ASP A 372 5.23 8.87 -2.04
C ASP A 372 6.43 8.35 -2.87
N THR A 373 6.23 7.43 -3.81
CA THR A 373 7.35 6.69 -4.42
C THR A 373 7.27 6.66 -5.94
N VAL A 374 8.38 7.01 -6.60
CA VAL A 374 8.69 6.65 -7.99
C VAL A 374 9.74 5.55 -7.96
N LEU A 375 9.51 4.44 -8.68
CA LEU A 375 10.55 3.48 -9.03
C LEU A 375 10.88 3.61 -10.51
N ARG A 376 12.17 3.56 -10.85
CA ARG A 376 12.70 3.53 -12.21
C ARG A 376 13.61 2.29 -12.36
N ILE A 377 13.16 1.30 -13.13
CA ILE A 377 13.82 -0.02 -13.33
C ILE A 377 14.69 -0.03 -14.60
N ARG A 378 14.30 0.74 -15.62
CA ARG A 378 15.09 0.95 -16.85
C ARG A 378 15.73 2.35 -16.82
N PRO A 379 16.98 2.47 -16.33
CA PRO A 379 17.64 3.77 -16.17
C PRO A 379 18.20 4.35 -17.48
N ASP A 380 17.84 3.77 -18.62
CA ASP A 380 18.01 4.29 -19.98
C ASP A 380 16.79 5.09 -20.49
N THR A 381 15.76 5.28 -19.67
CA THR A 381 14.66 6.22 -19.92
C THR A 381 15.08 7.68 -19.66
N SER A 382 14.96 8.56 -20.65
CA SER A 382 15.19 10.00 -20.51
C SER A 382 13.90 10.81 -20.66
N PHE A 383 13.70 11.79 -19.78
CA PHE A 383 12.62 12.77 -19.89
C PHE A 383 13.04 13.93 -20.82
N TRP A 384 12.08 14.54 -21.53
CA TRP A 384 12.28 15.85 -22.18
C TRP A 384 11.31 16.93 -21.66
N ALA A 385 10.33 16.55 -20.84
CA ALA A 385 9.45 17.46 -20.13
C ALA A 385 9.18 16.94 -18.71
N ARG A 386 8.74 17.85 -17.84
CA ARG A 386 8.36 17.55 -16.46
C ARG A 386 7.02 16.81 -16.43
N PRO A 387 6.92 15.60 -15.83
CA PRO A 387 5.66 14.89 -15.74
C PRO A 387 4.67 15.55 -14.76
N GLU A 388 3.37 15.42 -15.02
CA GLU A 388 2.33 15.78 -14.04
C GLU A 388 2.19 14.68 -12.98
N PHE A 389 2.36 15.06 -11.71
CA PHE A 389 2.08 14.20 -10.56
C PHE A 389 0.67 14.48 -10.05
N GLN A 390 -0.15 13.43 -9.95
CA GLN A 390 -1.50 13.52 -9.40
C GLN A 390 -1.44 13.88 -7.90
N SER A 391 -2.35 14.74 -7.43
CA SER A 391 -2.52 15.05 -5.99
C SER A 391 -2.85 13.81 -5.17
N LEU A 392 -2.60 13.86 -3.86
CA LEU A 392 -2.87 12.77 -2.91
C LEU A 392 -4.34 12.29 -2.96
N GLU A 393 -5.29 13.22 -3.09
CA GLU A 393 -6.71 12.92 -3.23
C GLU A 393 -7.03 12.15 -4.53
N LYS A 394 -6.51 12.63 -5.68
CA LYS A 394 -6.73 12.03 -6.99
C LYS A 394 -6.00 10.69 -7.16
N LEU A 395 -4.81 10.57 -6.57
CA LEU A 395 -4.01 9.35 -6.58
C LEU A 395 -4.70 8.24 -5.78
N GLY A 396 -5.26 8.56 -4.61
CA GLY A 396 -5.90 7.57 -3.74
C GLY A 396 -4.94 6.41 -3.43
N ASN A 397 -5.36 5.17 -3.73
CA ASN A 397 -4.53 3.96 -3.67
C ASN A 397 -4.10 3.45 -5.07
N THR A 398 -4.17 4.30 -6.10
CA THR A 398 -3.86 3.93 -7.50
C THR A 398 -2.35 3.85 -7.74
N LEU A 399 -1.90 2.87 -8.54
CA LEU A 399 -0.58 2.91 -9.19
C LEU A 399 -0.64 3.59 -10.56
N VAL A 400 0.15 4.63 -10.77
CA VAL A 400 0.42 5.19 -12.08
C VAL A 400 1.60 4.45 -12.69
N LEU A 401 1.45 3.96 -13.91
CA LEU A 401 2.45 3.14 -14.61
C LEU A 401 2.77 3.78 -15.97
N PRO A 402 3.69 4.77 -16.00
CA PRO A 402 3.93 5.57 -17.20
C PRO A 402 4.58 4.78 -18.33
N HIS A 403 3.96 4.81 -19.51
CA HIS A 403 4.48 4.18 -20.72
C HIS A 403 5.34 5.15 -21.53
N PRO A 404 6.64 4.87 -21.75
CA PRO A 404 7.48 5.71 -22.59
C PRO A 404 7.10 5.62 -24.07
N LYS A 405 7.46 6.67 -24.82
CA LYS A 405 7.17 6.78 -26.25
C LYS A 405 8.13 5.91 -27.07
N GLY A 406 7.60 5.25 -28.09
CA GLY A 406 8.37 4.45 -29.04
C GLY A 406 8.75 3.05 -28.56
N GLU A 407 8.26 2.63 -27.39
CA GLU A 407 8.38 1.24 -26.91
C GLU A 407 7.21 0.39 -27.40
N HIS A 408 7.49 -0.91 -27.56
CA HIS A 408 6.45 -1.92 -27.77
C HIS A 408 5.57 -2.06 -26.52
N TYR A 409 4.29 -2.37 -26.71
CA TYR A 409 3.37 -2.70 -25.63
C TYR A 409 2.68 -4.02 -25.94
N PHE A 410 2.56 -4.89 -24.96
CA PHE A 410 1.79 -6.12 -25.07
C PHE A 410 0.31 -5.86 -24.78
N TYR A 411 -0.56 -6.75 -25.24
CA TYR A 411 -1.92 -6.90 -24.72
C TYR A 411 -1.93 -8.03 -23.69
N CYS A 412 -2.45 -7.77 -22.51
CA CYS A 412 -2.36 -8.67 -21.36
C CYS A 412 -3.75 -9.11 -20.89
N ALA A 413 -3.94 -10.42 -20.74
CA ALA A 413 -5.07 -10.98 -20.02
C ALA A 413 -5.06 -10.50 -18.56
N ARG A 414 -6.22 -10.11 -18.03
CA ARG A 414 -6.39 -9.66 -16.65
C ARG A 414 -7.16 -10.70 -15.84
N MET A 415 -6.93 -10.75 -14.53
CA MET A 415 -7.64 -11.67 -13.63
C MET A 415 -9.14 -11.40 -13.58
N SER A 416 -9.54 -10.12 -13.65
CA SER A 416 -10.91 -9.64 -13.85
C SER A 416 -11.53 -10.10 -15.18
N GLY A 417 -10.73 -10.36 -16.21
CA GLY A 417 -11.14 -11.06 -17.44
C GLY A 417 -11.38 -10.20 -18.67
N ASN A 418 -11.08 -8.91 -18.61
CA ASN A 418 -10.81 -8.13 -19.82
C ASN A 418 -9.39 -8.40 -20.34
N VAL A 419 -9.13 -7.93 -21.55
CA VAL A 419 -7.77 -7.69 -22.05
C VAL A 419 -7.51 -6.20 -21.91
N GLY A 420 -6.34 -5.84 -21.41
CA GLY A 420 -5.89 -4.45 -21.33
C GLY A 420 -4.47 -4.32 -21.84
N VAL A 421 -4.09 -3.12 -22.27
CA VAL A 421 -2.69 -2.83 -22.61
C VAL A 421 -1.79 -3.15 -21.41
N GLY A 422 -0.65 -3.78 -21.68
CA GLY A 422 0.39 -4.06 -20.71
C GLY A 422 0.97 -2.77 -20.14
N VAL A 423 1.41 -2.83 -18.90
CA VAL A 423 1.99 -1.67 -18.24
C VAL A 423 3.49 -1.65 -18.52
N SER A 424 4.13 -0.49 -18.50
CA SER A 424 5.58 -0.43 -18.64
C SER A 424 6.27 -1.03 -17.41
N ASP A 425 7.29 -1.88 -17.62
CA ASP A 425 8.18 -2.37 -16.58
C ASP A 425 9.27 -1.35 -16.21
N GLN A 426 9.24 -0.15 -16.78
CA GLN A 426 10.36 0.79 -16.74
C GLN A 426 10.25 1.80 -15.60
N ILE A 427 9.02 2.22 -15.30
CA ILE A 427 8.74 3.24 -14.29
C ILE A 427 7.35 3.04 -13.68
N ALA A 428 7.24 3.26 -12.37
CA ALA A 428 6.01 3.19 -11.58
C ALA A 428 5.96 4.33 -10.56
N TYR A 429 4.77 4.86 -10.29
CA TYR A 429 4.54 5.95 -9.34
C TYR A 429 3.28 5.64 -8.49
N GLY A 430 3.35 5.84 -7.19
CA GLY A 430 2.19 5.76 -6.31
C GLY A 430 2.48 6.14 -4.86
N ASN A 431 1.46 6.01 -4.00
CA ASN A 431 1.64 6.14 -2.55
C ASN A 431 2.41 4.92 -1.99
N VAL A 432 2.93 5.02 -0.76
CA VAL A 432 3.66 3.91 -0.08
C VAL A 432 2.93 2.58 -0.17
N ALA A 433 1.67 2.51 0.22
CA ALA A 433 0.92 1.26 0.33
C ALA A 433 0.76 0.59 -1.04
N SER A 434 0.36 1.36 -2.06
CA SER A 434 0.25 0.88 -3.44
C SER A 434 1.61 0.40 -3.98
N MET A 435 2.67 1.17 -3.74
CA MET A 435 4.03 0.84 -4.21
C MET A 435 4.66 -0.32 -3.45
N GLN A 436 4.28 -0.61 -2.20
CA GLN A 436 4.77 -1.81 -1.50
C GLN A 436 4.27 -3.12 -2.14
N HIS A 437 3.14 -3.11 -2.86
CA HIS A 437 2.75 -4.29 -3.66
C HIS A 437 3.65 -4.49 -4.88
N TRP A 438 4.00 -3.38 -5.53
CA TRP A 438 4.93 -3.36 -6.67
C TRP A 438 6.32 -3.85 -6.28
N LEU A 439 6.87 -3.26 -5.22
CA LEU A 439 8.26 -3.42 -4.79
C LEU A 439 8.55 -4.80 -4.17
N ASN A 440 7.55 -5.48 -3.60
CA ASN A 440 7.68 -6.81 -3.01
C ASN A 440 7.11 -7.95 -3.89
N MET A 441 6.92 -7.72 -5.20
CA MET A 441 6.42 -8.76 -6.11
C MET A 441 7.36 -9.98 -6.22
N TYR A 442 8.67 -9.79 -6.00
CA TYR A 442 9.67 -10.85 -5.92
C TYR A 442 9.28 -11.98 -4.94
N ASP A 443 8.80 -11.63 -3.74
CA ASP A 443 8.41 -12.57 -2.68
C ASP A 443 7.18 -13.43 -3.06
N ARG A 444 6.55 -13.16 -4.20
CA ARG A 444 5.40 -13.90 -4.75
C ARG A 444 5.65 -14.50 -6.14
N PHE A 445 6.73 -14.13 -6.81
CA PHE A 445 6.97 -14.50 -8.21
C PHE A 445 6.92 -16.01 -8.46
N ALA A 446 7.62 -16.82 -7.66
CA ALA A 446 7.59 -18.28 -7.80
C ALA A 446 6.18 -18.89 -7.62
N GLN A 447 5.38 -18.32 -6.70
CA GLN A 447 3.99 -18.74 -6.50
C GLN A 447 3.08 -18.37 -7.69
N MET A 448 3.32 -17.21 -8.31
CA MET A 448 2.59 -16.77 -9.50
C MET A 448 2.89 -17.66 -10.71
N VAL A 449 4.15 -18.07 -10.89
CA VAL A 449 4.57 -18.96 -11.98
C VAL A 449 3.99 -20.36 -11.81
N ASP A 450 4.01 -20.94 -10.60
CA ASP A 450 3.33 -22.22 -10.34
C ASP A 450 1.84 -22.15 -10.66
N LEU A 451 1.15 -21.08 -10.26
CA LEU A 451 -0.28 -20.92 -10.57
C LEU A 451 -0.55 -20.74 -12.09
N ALA A 452 0.34 -20.06 -12.82
CA ALA A 452 0.14 -19.79 -14.23
C ALA A 452 0.53 -20.96 -15.16
N ALA A 453 1.64 -21.65 -14.87
CA ALA A 453 2.27 -22.61 -15.77
C ALA A 453 2.08 -24.09 -15.38
N ASN A 454 1.52 -24.39 -14.21
CA ASN A 454 1.37 -25.79 -13.76
C ASN A 454 0.15 -26.47 -14.43
N PRO A 455 0.33 -27.51 -15.26
CA PRO A 455 -0.75 -28.13 -16.02
C PRO A 455 -1.73 -28.94 -15.17
N ASP A 456 -1.35 -29.36 -13.95
CA ASP A 456 -2.24 -30.04 -13.01
C ASP A 456 -3.12 -29.05 -12.22
N ARG A 457 -2.74 -27.77 -12.18
CA ARG A 457 -3.40 -26.70 -11.42
C ARG A 457 -3.44 -25.36 -12.20
N PRO A 458 -3.91 -25.34 -13.46
CA PRO A 458 -3.81 -24.16 -14.30
C PRO A 458 -4.67 -23.01 -13.76
N ALA A 459 -4.12 -21.80 -13.74
CA ALA A 459 -4.91 -20.60 -13.57
C ALA A 459 -5.97 -20.49 -14.68
N MET A 460 -7.15 -19.97 -14.35
CA MET A 460 -8.21 -19.71 -15.34
C MET A 460 -7.77 -18.71 -16.42
N ARG A 461 -6.81 -17.84 -16.07
CA ARG A 461 -6.13 -16.87 -16.92
C ARG A 461 -4.69 -16.81 -16.43
N ASP A 462 -3.73 -17.08 -17.30
CA ASP A 462 -2.31 -16.90 -16.99
C ASP A 462 -1.91 -15.42 -17.18
N PHE A 463 -0.61 -15.13 -17.07
CA PHE A 463 -0.07 -13.80 -17.36
C PHE A 463 0.58 -13.71 -18.75
N SER A 464 0.22 -14.58 -19.70
CA SER A 464 0.79 -14.53 -21.05
C SER A 464 0.37 -13.24 -21.77
N GLY A 465 1.34 -12.61 -22.43
CA GLY A 465 1.11 -11.44 -23.27
C GLY A 465 0.79 -11.80 -24.71
N CYS A 466 0.31 -10.81 -25.45
CA CYS A 466 0.13 -10.88 -26.89
C CYS A 466 0.76 -9.65 -27.56
N GLU A 467 1.46 -9.82 -28.68
CA GLU A 467 1.99 -8.68 -29.46
C GLU A 467 0.91 -8.04 -30.35
N ASP A 468 -0.09 -8.81 -30.75
CA ASP A 468 -1.29 -8.34 -31.44
C ASP A 468 -2.45 -8.16 -30.45
N LEU A 469 -3.48 -7.40 -30.84
CA LEU A 469 -4.74 -7.37 -30.09
C LEU A 469 -5.41 -8.77 -30.18
N PRO A 470 -5.52 -9.54 -29.09
CA PRO A 470 -6.11 -10.87 -29.13
C PRO A 470 -7.63 -10.80 -29.33
N THR A 471 -8.20 -11.89 -29.83
CA THR A 471 -9.65 -12.02 -30.07
C THR A 471 -10.47 -12.26 -28.79
N GLY A 472 -9.80 -12.52 -27.67
CA GLY A 472 -10.38 -12.82 -26.36
C GLY A 472 -9.31 -12.84 -25.25
N PRO A 473 -9.68 -13.16 -24.00
CA PRO A 473 -8.81 -13.08 -22.83
C PRO A 473 -8.05 -14.37 -22.50
N LEU A 474 -8.08 -15.40 -23.35
CA LEU A 474 -7.32 -16.63 -23.18
C LEU A 474 -6.02 -16.59 -24.00
N ALA A 475 -4.97 -17.27 -23.54
CA ALA A 475 -3.71 -17.38 -24.30
C ALA A 475 -3.90 -18.01 -25.70
N SER A 476 -4.94 -18.82 -25.89
CA SER A 476 -5.37 -19.38 -27.19
C SER A 476 -5.88 -18.35 -28.20
N ASP A 477 -6.31 -17.18 -27.71
CA ASP A 477 -7.02 -16.18 -28.51
C ASP A 477 -6.06 -15.17 -29.16
N CYS A 478 -4.76 -15.37 -28.94
CA CYS A 478 -3.65 -14.51 -29.29
C CYS A 478 -2.90 -14.98 -30.57
N PRO A 479 -2.78 -14.14 -31.61
CA PRO A 479 -2.04 -14.49 -32.83
C PRO A 479 -0.52 -14.62 -32.66
N ARG A 480 0.10 -13.81 -31.78
CA ARG A 480 1.53 -13.82 -31.46
C ARG A 480 1.73 -13.83 -29.94
N PRO A 481 1.74 -15.02 -29.30
CA PRO A 481 1.89 -15.11 -27.86
C PRO A 481 3.29 -14.70 -27.44
N ALA A 482 3.35 -13.74 -26.52
CA ALA A 482 4.55 -13.32 -25.80
C ALA A 482 4.48 -13.89 -24.38
N PRO A 483 4.80 -15.19 -24.19
CA PRO A 483 4.74 -15.81 -22.87
C PRO A 483 5.71 -15.11 -21.93
N CYS A 484 5.19 -14.79 -20.74
CA CYS A 484 5.98 -14.34 -19.60
C CYS A 484 6.70 -12.99 -19.84
N SER A 485 6.04 -12.06 -20.53
CA SER A 485 6.38 -10.64 -20.48
C SER A 485 6.15 -10.08 -19.06
N ILE A 486 7.08 -9.26 -18.60
CA ILE A 486 7.02 -8.63 -17.27
C ILE A 486 5.80 -7.68 -17.20
N GLU A 487 5.52 -6.97 -18.29
CA GLU A 487 4.40 -6.07 -18.50
C GLU A 487 3.03 -6.74 -18.24
N CYS A 488 2.91 -8.04 -18.54
CA CYS A 488 1.69 -8.82 -18.33
C CYS A 488 1.65 -9.54 -16.97
N LEU A 489 2.79 -10.05 -16.48
CA LEU A 489 2.94 -10.60 -15.14
C LEU A 489 2.53 -9.61 -14.04
N VAL A 490 2.98 -8.37 -14.22
CA VAL A 490 2.63 -7.22 -13.40
C VAL A 490 1.13 -6.93 -13.45
N ALA A 491 0.62 -6.80 -14.66
CA ALA A 491 -0.76 -6.45 -14.96
C ALA A 491 -1.76 -7.44 -14.35
N TRP A 492 -1.37 -8.70 -14.29
CA TRP A 492 -2.08 -9.80 -13.65
C TRP A 492 -1.98 -9.72 -12.12
N TYR A 493 -0.78 -9.48 -11.57
CA TYR A 493 -0.56 -9.44 -10.12
C TYR A 493 -1.30 -8.30 -9.41
N LEU A 494 -1.28 -7.08 -9.97
CA LEU A 494 -1.93 -5.93 -9.34
C LEU A 494 -3.46 -6.11 -9.30
N ASP A 495 -4.04 -6.61 -10.39
CA ASP A 495 -5.46 -6.96 -10.51
C ASP A 495 -5.82 -8.13 -9.55
N ALA A 496 -4.97 -9.16 -9.43
CA ALA A 496 -5.11 -10.24 -8.45
C ALA A 496 -5.04 -9.78 -6.98
N ARG A 497 -4.51 -8.58 -6.73
CA ARG A 497 -4.46 -7.94 -5.40
C ARG A 497 -5.59 -6.93 -5.15
N GLY A 498 -6.45 -6.67 -6.13
CA GLY A 498 -7.50 -5.66 -6.04
C GLY A 498 -6.96 -4.22 -6.02
N LEU A 499 -5.84 -3.97 -6.72
CA LEU A 499 -5.22 -2.65 -6.81
C LEU A 499 -5.58 -1.99 -8.12
N ASP A 500 -6.20 -0.81 -8.04
CA ASP A 500 -6.35 0.05 -9.20
C ASP A 500 -4.98 0.52 -9.70
N PHE A 501 -4.78 0.46 -11.01
CA PHE A 501 -3.60 1.01 -11.67
C PHE A 501 -4.01 1.66 -13.00
N ARG A 502 -3.22 2.62 -13.46
CA ARG A 502 -3.44 3.35 -14.71
C ARG A 502 -2.16 3.38 -15.54
N VAL A 503 -2.24 2.89 -16.78
CA VAL A 503 -1.23 3.18 -17.80
C VAL A 503 -1.30 4.66 -18.13
N GLU A 504 -0.19 5.38 -17.98
CA GLU A 504 -0.11 6.81 -18.25
C GLU A 504 0.73 7.09 -19.49
N TRP A 505 0.18 7.84 -20.45
CA TRP A 505 0.85 8.16 -21.71
C TRP A 505 1.33 9.61 -21.78
N GLY A 506 0.90 10.46 -20.83
CA GLY A 506 1.30 11.87 -20.75
C GLY A 506 2.69 12.13 -20.15
N TRP A 507 3.42 11.09 -19.70
CA TRP A 507 4.78 11.26 -19.21
C TRP A 507 5.75 11.28 -20.39
N GLU A 508 6.30 12.46 -20.66
CA GLU A 508 7.07 12.78 -21.85
C GLU A 508 8.54 12.31 -21.74
N GLN A 509 8.70 10.99 -21.93
CA GLN A 509 9.95 10.24 -21.86
C GLN A 509 10.17 9.31 -23.06
N ASN A 510 11.44 9.03 -23.33
CA ASN A 510 11.93 8.24 -24.45
C ASN A 510 13.09 7.34 -24.02
N VAL A 511 13.27 6.21 -24.71
CA VAL A 511 14.34 5.25 -24.42
C VAL A 511 15.65 5.65 -25.13
N LEU A 512 16.80 5.47 -24.45
CA LEU A 512 18.14 5.81 -24.95
C LEU A 512 18.96 4.64 -25.52
N ARG A 513 18.43 3.40 -25.56
CA ARG A 513 19.11 2.11 -25.88
C ARG A 513 20.22 2.10 -26.94
N TRP A 514 20.25 3.04 -27.88
CA TRP A 514 21.22 3.06 -28.99
C TRP A 514 22.23 4.22 -28.96
N LYS A 515 22.23 5.07 -27.91
CA LYS A 515 23.05 6.30 -27.86
C LYS A 515 24.39 6.19 -27.12
N ASP A 516 24.59 5.19 -26.25
CA ASP A 516 25.82 5.01 -25.44
C ASP A 516 26.69 3.82 -25.87
N ILE A 517 26.09 2.69 -26.20
CA ILE A 517 26.81 1.44 -26.53
C ILE A 517 27.56 1.48 -27.87
N GLY A 518 27.37 2.55 -28.66
CA GLY A 518 27.85 2.66 -30.03
C GLY A 518 27.22 1.60 -30.96
N MET A 519 27.58 1.60 -32.24
CA MET A 519 27.05 0.57 -33.16
C MET A 519 27.54 -0.84 -32.83
N ILE A 520 28.67 -1.00 -32.15
CA ILE A 520 29.26 -2.30 -31.82
C ILE A 520 28.54 -2.92 -30.61
N GLY A 521 28.43 -2.20 -29.48
CA GLY A 521 27.65 -2.68 -28.33
C GLY A 521 26.15 -2.82 -28.65
N ALA A 522 25.63 -2.00 -29.57
CA ALA A 522 24.28 -2.16 -30.12
C ALA A 522 24.11 -3.39 -31.04
N GLU A 523 25.20 -3.92 -31.59
CA GLU A 523 25.20 -5.20 -32.31
C GLU A 523 25.32 -6.36 -31.31
N GLU A 524 26.14 -6.21 -30.28
CA GLU A 524 26.37 -7.23 -29.25
C GLU A 524 25.17 -7.41 -28.31
N GLU A 525 24.49 -6.36 -27.86
CA GLU A 525 23.21 -6.47 -27.13
C GLU A 525 22.12 -7.11 -28.01
N ARG A 526 21.99 -6.68 -29.27
CA ARG A 526 21.01 -7.24 -30.20
C ARG A 526 21.29 -8.72 -30.48
N MET A 527 22.55 -9.09 -30.63
CA MET A 527 23.00 -10.48 -30.71
C MET A 527 22.82 -11.25 -29.40
N ALA A 528 22.80 -10.60 -28.23
CA ALA A 528 22.56 -11.27 -26.96
C ALA A 528 21.06 -11.58 -26.78
N ASP A 529 20.17 -10.63 -27.05
CA ASP A 529 18.72 -10.87 -27.10
C ASP A 529 18.39 -11.89 -28.22
N GLN A 530 18.94 -11.73 -29.44
CA GLN A 530 18.72 -12.70 -30.54
C GLN A 530 19.23 -14.11 -30.22
N ARG A 531 20.39 -14.28 -29.56
CA ARG A 531 20.89 -15.61 -29.17
C ARG A 531 20.05 -16.33 -28.11
N GLN A 532 19.11 -15.64 -27.44
CA GLN A 532 18.09 -16.30 -26.61
C GLN A 532 16.86 -16.74 -27.42
N ASP A 533 16.56 -16.10 -28.54
CA ASP A 533 15.40 -16.39 -29.40
C ASP A 533 15.75 -17.25 -30.65
N ASP A 534 17.02 -17.32 -31.07
CA ASP A 534 17.58 -18.05 -32.23
C ASP A 534 17.49 -19.61 -32.10
N LYS A 535 16.50 -20.12 -31.37
CA LYS A 535 16.15 -21.54 -31.32
C LYS A 535 14.74 -21.89 -31.81
N ASP A 536 13.85 -20.93 -32.08
CA ASP A 536 12.67 -21.16 -32.94
C ASP A 536 12.18 -19.87 -33.62
N ASP A 537 11.73 -20.01 -34.88
CA ASP A 537 10.83 -19.13 -35.63
C ASP A 537 11.10 -17.60 -35.76
N GLY A 538 12.34 -17.25 -36.12
CA GLY A 538 12.57 -16.66 -37.45
C GLY A 538 11.82 -15.38 -37.87
N MET A 539 12.12 -14.24 -37.22
CA MET A 539 11.72 -12.90 -37.70
C MET A 539 12.87 -12.15 -38.39
N LYS A 540 12.80 -12.01 -39.72
CA LYS A 540 13.62 -11.03 -40.47
C LYS A 540 12.91 -9.68 -40.50
N TRP A 541 13.49 -8.69 -39.82
CA TRP A 541 13.12 -7.29 -39.98
C TRP A 541 14.01 -6.61 -41.03
N GLY A 542 13.45 -5.63 -41.75
CA GLY A 542 14.11 -4.83 -42.77
C GLY A 542 13.52 -3.42 -42.87
#